data_AF-A0A7K5ADB8-F1
#
_entry.id   AF-A0A7K5ADB8-F1
#
_cell.length_a   1.000
_cell.length_b   1.000
_cell.length_c   1.000
_cell.angle_alpha   90.00
_cell.angle_beta   90.00
_cell.angle_gamma   90.00
#
_symmetry.space_group_name_H-M   'P 1'
#
loop_
_entity.id
_entity.type
_entity.pdbx_description
1 polymer ?
#
loop_
_entity_poly.entity_id
_entity_poly.type
_entity_poly.pdbx_seq_one_letter_code
_entity_poly.pdbx_strand_id
1 'polypeptide(L)'
;MQKLSTELPELFEIAPSVPRDGASSKVIKLDSVRQIAEKNKHALLDITPSAVERLNYVQYYPVVVFCEPESRQGIKAMRQWLAPDSRKSSRRLYAQASKMKKYYSHVFTATVSLSGSSNTWYEAIKDIIRTQQSQPIWTAAEQADVAPEESLDLLNAPSAAASGYLTCDSHANSDYDDTDGEAG
;
A
#
# COMPACT_ATOMS: atom_id res chain seq x y z
N MET A 1 11.38 -3.15 -8.48
CA MET A 1 10.43 -3.72 -9.46
C MET A 1 11.16 -4.19 -10.71
N GLN A 2 11.57 -3.31 -11.63
CA GLN A 2 12.24 -3.73 -12.89
C GLN A 2 13.40 -4.71 -12.67
N LYS A 3 14.32 -4.40 -11.76
CA LYS A 3 15.44 -5.29 -11.42
C LYS A 3 14.99 -6.70 -10.97
N LEU A 4 13.96 -6.80 -10.12
CA LEU A 4 13.40 -8.09 -9.66
C LEU A 4 12.79 -8.89 -10.81
N SER A 5 11.94 -8.26 -11.64
CA SER A 5 11.27 -8.94 -12.75
C SER A 5 12.23 -9.35 -13.87
N THR A 6 13.35 -8.62 -14.04
CA THR A 6 14.36 -8.95 -15.05
C THR A 6 15.32 -10.04 -14.57
N GLU A 7 15.77 -9.99 -13.32
CA GLU A 7 16.73 -10.96 -12.78
C GLU A 7 16.06 -12.26 -12.32
N LEU A 8 14.80 -12.20 -11.87
CA LEU A 8 14.06 -13.33 -11.30
C LEU A 8 12.63 -13.44 -11.90
N PRO A 9 12.50 -13.62 -13.23
CA PRO A 9 11.20 -13.64 -13.90
C PRO A 9 10.32 -14.84 -13.50
N GLU A 10 10.92 -15.90 -12.98
CA GLU A 10 10.20 -17.07 -12.46
C GLU A 10 9.49 -16.79 -11.13
N LEU A 11 9.94 -15.79 -10.38
CA LEU A 11 9.41 -15.45 -9.06
C LEU A 11 8.61 -14.15 -9.05
N PHE A 12 8.88 -13.23 -9.98
CA PHE A 12 8.30 -11.88 -9.96
C PHE A 12 7.73 -11.46 -11.32
N GLU A 13 6.53 -10.88 -11.31
CA GLU A 13 5.89 -10.31 -12.49
C GLU A 13 5.34 -8.92 -12.14
N ILE A 14 5.56 -7.93 -13.01
CA ILE A 14 5.01 -6.58 -12.81
C ILE A 14 3.54 -6.59 -13.23
N ALA A 15 2.65 -6.21 -12.32
CA ALA A 15 1.23 -6.14 -12.63
C ALA A 15 0.96 -5.00 -13.63
N PRO A 16 0.26 -5.27 -14.75
CA PRO A 16 -0.03 -4.25 -15.74
C PRO A 16 -0.96 -3.19 -15.16
N SER A 17 -0.69 -1.93 -15.53
CA SER A 17 -1.52 -0.80 -15.15
C SER A 17 -2.25 -0.25 -16.37
N VAL A 18 -3.52 0.09 -16.19
CA VAL A 18 -4.37 0.69 -17.22
C VAL A 18 -4.64 2.16 -16.89
N PRO A 19 -4.83 3.03 -17.89
CA PRO A 19 -5.31 4.39 -17.65
C PRO A 19 -6.66 4.35 -16.92
N ARG A 20 -6.88 5.27 -15.98
CA ARG A 20 -8.19 5.48 -15.40
C ARG A 20 -8.98 6.42 -16.30
N ASP A 21 -10.20 6.06 -16.66
CA ASP A 21 -11.05 6.89 -17.52
C ASP A 21 -11.17 8.31 -16.98
N GLY A 22 -10.86 9.29 -17.85
CA GLY A 22 -10.92 10.71 -17.53
C GLY A 22 -9.82 11.25 -16.61
N ALA A 23 -8.80 10.45 -16.23
CA ALA A 23 -7.71 10.90 -15.36
C ALA A 23 -6.32 10.50 -15.88
N SER A 24 -5.30 11.29 -15.55
CA SER A 24 -3.89 10.96 -15.83
C SER A 24 -3.34 9.85 -14.91
N SER A 25 -4.13 9.37 -13.95
CA SER A 25 -3.77 8.32 -13.02
C SER A 25 -3.88 6.93 -13.65
N LYS A 26 -2.97 6.03 -13.30
CA LYS A 26 -3.03 4.61 -13.68
C LYS A 26 -3.63 3.79 -12.54
N VAL A 27 -4.31 2.69 -12.88
CA VAL A 27 -4.88 1.73 -11.93
C VAL A 27 -4.46 0.31 -12.29
N ILE A 28 -4.33 -0.55 -11.28
CA ILE A 28 -4.08 -1.99 -11.45
C ILE A 28 -5.36 -2.73 -11.09
N LYS A 29 -5.80 -3.64 -11.97
CA LYS A 29 -6.98 -4.46 -11.73
C LYS A 29 -6.65 -5.59 -10.76
N LEU A 30 -7.53 -5.87 -9.81
CA LEU A 30 -7.36 -6.97 -8.86
C LEU A 30 -7.20 -8.33 -9.58
N ASP A 31 -7.93 -8.51 -10.68
CA ASP A 31 -7.84 -9.71 -11.51
C ASP A 31 -6.41 -9.95 -12.06
N SER A 32 -5.69 -8.89 -12.43
CA SER A 32 -4.30 -9.01 -12.86
C SER A 32 -3.38 -9.46 -11.73
N VAL A 33 -3.66 -9.05 -10.49
CA VAL A 33 -2.91 -9.52 -9.31
C VAL A 33 -3.19 -11.01 -9.07
N ARG A 34 -4.44 -11.43 -9.16
CA ARG A 34 -4.87 -12.84 -9.04
C ARG A 34 -4.18 -13.73 -10.07
N GLN A 35 -4.25 -13.37 -11.35
CA GLN A 35 -3.64 -14.14 -12.44
C GLN A 35 -2.12 -14.33 -12.27
N ILE A 36 -1.42 -13.34 -11.69
CA ILE A 36 0.02 -13.48 -11.40
C ILE A 36 0.25 -14.44 -10.24
N ALA A 37 -0.55 -14.34 -9.17
CA ALA A 37 -0.46 -15.23 -8.01
C ALA A 37 -0.74 -16.69 -8.39
N GLU A 38 -1.71 -16.94 -9.28
CA GLU A 38 -2.04 -18.27 -9.80
C GLU A 38 -0.88 -18.94 -10.57
N LYS A 39 0.05 -18.14 -11.11
CA LYS A 39 1.31 -18.63 -11.71
C LYS A 39 2.39 -18.94 -10.66
N ASN A 40 2.07 -18.88 -9.37
CA ASN A 40 3.01 -18.95 -8.24
C ASN A 40 4.10 -17.87 -8.28
N LYS A 41 3.73 -16.64 -8.69
CA LYS A 41 4.63 -15.49 -8.73
C LYS A 41 4.17 -14.37 -7.80
N HIS A 42 5.12 -13.59 -7.31
CA HIS A 42 4.84 -12.34 -6.62
C HIS A 42 4.49 -11.24 -7.63
N ALA A 43 3.30 -10.66 -7.49
CA ALA A 43 2.89 -9.48 -8.25
C ALA A 43 3.58 -8.22 -7.69
N LEU A 44 4.36 -7.54 -8.54
CA LEU A 44 4.98 -6.25 -8.20
C LEU A 44 4.01 -5.11 -8.53
N LEU A 45 3.64 -4.33 -7.51
CA LEU A 45 2.58 -3.31 -7.58
C LEU A 45 3.12 -1.89 -7.37
N ASP A 46 2.81 -0.97 -8.29
CA ASP A 46 3.01 0.48 -8.13
C ASP A 46 1.65 1.13 -7.80
N ILE A 47 1.30 1.17 -6.51
CA ILE A 47 -0.02 1.57 -6.02
C ILE A 47 0.05 2.57 -4.85
N THR A 48 -1.07 3.20 -4.53
CA THR A 48 -1.18 4.14 -3.39
C THR A 48 -1.37 3.41 -2.06
N PRO A 49 -1.08 4.04 -0.91
CA PRO A 49 -1.35 3.44 0.41
C PRO A 49 -2.79 2.99 0.60
N SER A 50 -3.76 3.79 0.16
CA SER A 50 -5.19 3.40 0.24
C SER A 50 -5.52 2.15 -0.59
N ALA A 51 -4.73 1.85 -1.64
CA ALA A 51 -4.90 0.61 -2.38
C ALA A 51 -4.31 -0.59 -1.63
N VAL A 52 -3.23 -0.39 -0.86
CA VAL A 52 -2.69 -1.41 0.06
C VAL A 52 -3.73 -1.76 1.13
N GLU A 53 -4.38 -0.76 1.72
CA GLU A 53 -5.46 -0.98 2.70
C GLU A 53 -6.62 -1.79 2.10
N ARG A 54 -7.02 -1.49 0.85
CA ARG A 54 -8.02 -2.32 0.15
C ARG A 54 -7.55 -3.75 -0.07
N LEU A 55 -6.28 -3.98 -0.41
CA LEU A 55 -5.73 -5.34 -0.54
C LEU A 55 -5.72 -6.09 0.80
N ASN A 56 -5.41 -5.42 1.91
CA ASN A 56 -5.54 -6.00 3.24
C ASN A 56 -6.99 -6.35 3.57
N TYR A 57 -7.93 -5.47 3.23
CA TYR A 57 -9.36 -5.70 3.44
C TYR A 57 -9.87 -6.93 2.66
N VAL A 58 -9.42 -7.12 1.41
CA VAL A 58 -9.74 -8.32 0.62
C VAL A 58 -8.77 -9.49 0.86
N GLN A 59 -8.05 -9.48 1.99
CA GLN A 59 -7.22 -10.58 2.47
C GLN A 59 -6.05 -11.01 1.55
N TYR A 60 -5.56 -10.11 0.70
CA TYR A 60 -4.35 -10.36 -0.10
C TYR A 60 -3.05 -10.11 0.68
N TYR A 61 -3.11 -9.38 1.80
CA TYR A 61 -2.00 -9.10 2.73
C TYR A 61 -0.61 -8.91 2.07
N PRO A 62 -0.43 -7.86 1.25
CA PRO A 62 0.80 -7.67 0.47
C PRO A 62 2.03 -7.43 1.36
N VAL A 63 3.20 -7.86 0.89
CA VAL A 63 4.48 -7.45 1.47
C VAL A 63 4.80 -6.01 1.04
N VAL A 64 4.82 -5.08 1.98
CA VAL A 64 5.01 -3.64 1.73
C VAL A 64 6.35 -3.18 2.28
N VAL A 65 7.34 -3.09 1.38
CA VAL A 65 8.71 -2.68 1.72
C VAL A 65 8.90 -1.19 1.47
N PHE A 66 9.07 -0.41 2.54
CA PHE A 66 9.43 0.99 2.44
C PHE A 66 10.94 1.16 2.25
N CYS A 67 11.34 1.79 1.15
CA CYS A 67 12.75 2.09 0.87
C CYS A 67 13.06 3.50 1.41
N GLU A 68 13.69 3.55 2.57
CA GLU A 68 13.99 4.79 3.28
C GLU A 68 15.24 5.50 2.70
N PRO A 69 15.10 6.71 2.13
CA PRO A 69 16.24 7.46 1.64
C PRO A 69 16.97 8.20 2.76
N GLU A 70 18.30 8.13 2.79
CA GLU A 70 19.11 8.90 3.75
C GLU A 70 18.99 10.42 3.53
N SER A 71 19.04 10.86 2.27
CA SER A 71 19.05 12.28 1.92
C SER A 71 18.58 12.53 0.48
N ARG A 72 18.27 13.81 0.17
CA ARG A 72 17.95 14.25 -1.20
C ARG A 72 19.11 13.96 -2.16
N GLN A 73 20.34 14.16 -1.67
CA GLN A 73 21.59 13.92 -2.40
C GLN A 73 21.78 12.42 -2.64
N GLY A 74 21.52 11.58 -1.64
CA GLY A 74 21.53 10.11 -1.79
C GLY A 74 20.57 9.63 -2.87
N ILE A 75 19.33 10.13 -2.90
CA ILE A 75 18.39 9.81 -3.99
C ILE A 75 18.93 10.24 -5.36
N LYS A 76 19.55 11.43 -5.46
CA LYS A 76 20.16 11.89 -6.71
C LYS A 76 21.29 10.96 -7.16
N ALA A 77 22.19 10.58 -6.26
CA ALA A 77 23.30 9.68 -6.56
C ALA A 77 22.81 8.30 -7.00
N MET A 78 21.90 7.67 -6.24
CA MET A 78 21.33 6.37 -6.61
C MET A 78 20.61 6.40 -7.95
N ARG A 79 19.88 7.47 -8.26
CA ARG A 79 19.20 7.59 -9.55
C ARG A 79 20.17 7.74 -10.71
N GLN A 80 21.23 8.52 -10.53
CA GLN A 80 22.27 8.65 -11.56
C GLN A 80 22.93 7.29 -11.85
N TRP A 81 23.07 6.44 -10.83
CA TRP A 81 23.64 5.11 -10.97
C TRP A 81 22.67 4.06 -11.54
N LEU A 82 21.44 3.99 -11.01
CA LEU A 82 20.47 2.91 -11.33
C LEU A 82 19.53 3.25 -12.49
N ALA A 83 19.26 4.54 -12.71
CA ALA A 83 18.27 5.00 -13.69
C ALA A 83 18.67 6.37 -14.27
N PRO A 84 19.83 6.45 -14.97
CA PRO A 84 20.37 7.71 -15.49
C PRO A 84 19.40 8.46 -16.39
N ASP A 85 18.54 7.74 -17.13
CA ASP A 85 17.53 8.33 -18.03
C ASP A 85 16.27 8.86 -17.31
N SER A 86 16.15 8.60 -16.01
CA SER A 86 15.00 9.04 -15.22
C SER A 86 14.97 10.55 -15.05
N ARG A 87 13.89 11.19 -15.52
CA ARG A 87 13.66 12.65 -15.36
C ARG A 87 12.90 13.04 -14.08
N LYS A 88 12.68 12.11 -13.15
CA LYS A 88 12.00 12.40 -11.86
C LYS A 88 12.78 13.48 -11.06
N SER A 89 12.15 14.14 -10.10
CA SER A 89 12.84 15.12 -9.24
C SER A 89 13.25 14.46 -7.92
N SER A 90 14.54 14.47 -7.58
CA SER A 90 15.03 13.90 -6.29
C SER A 90 14.45 14.65 -5.08
N ARG A 91 14.18 15.95 -5.22
CA ARG A 91 13.49 16.75 -4.19
C ARG A 91 12.07 16.24 -3.96
N ARG A 92 11.32 16.00 -5.04
CA ARG A 92 9.94 15.48 -4.95
C ARG A 92 9.92 14.05 -4.39
N LEU A 93 10.84 13.20 -4.81
CA LEU A 93 10.95 11.82 -4.31
C LEU A 93 11.27 11.79 -2.82
N TYR A 94 12.21 12.61 -2.35
CA TYR A 94 12.52 12.70 -0.92
C TYR A 94 11.31 13.20 -0.12
N ALA A 95 10.65 14.27 -0.57
CA ALA A 95 9.46 14.80 0.10
C ALA A 95 8.31 13.77 0.14
N GLN A 96 8.12 13.01 -0.94
CA GLN A 96 7.15 11.92 -1.01
C GLN A 96 7.50 10.81 -0.02
N ALA A 97 8.77 10.39 0.06
CA ALA A 97 9.21 9.38 1.01
C ALA A 97 9.01 9.85 2.47
N SER A 98 9.35 11.11 2.79
CA SER A 98 9.09 11.68 4.12
C SER A 98 7.60 11.71 4.46
N LYS A 99 6.74 12.08 3.51
CA LYS A 99 5.28 12.03 3.68
C LYS A 99 4.80 10.59 3.91
N MET A 100 5.33 9.64 3.16
CA MET A 100 4.99 8.22 3.30
C MET A 100 5.35 7.70 4.70
N LYS A 101 6.58 7.95 5.15
CA LYS A 101 7.04 7.56 6.49
C LYS A 101 6.23 8.22 7.60
N LYS A 102 5.83 9.49 7.44
CA LYS A 102 5.08 10.22 8.48
C LYS A 102 3.64 9.75 8.64
N TYR A 103 2.93 9.50 7.54
CA TYR A 103 1.47 9.30 7.56
C TYR A 103 1.01 7.89 7.22
N TYR A 104 1.91 7.05 6.69
CA TYR A 104 1.56 5.73 6.17
C TYR A 104 2.53 4.65 6.66
N SER A 105 3.25 4.88 7.76
CA SER A 105 4.15 3.86 8.31
C SER A 105 3.40 2.60 8.78
N HIS A 106 2.12 2.73 9.15
CA HIS A 106 1.28 1.61 9.58
C HIS A 106 1.00 0.60 8.48
N VAL A 107 1.13 0.97 7.20
CA VAL A 107 0.93 0.02 6.10
C VAL A 107 2.20 -0.73 5.69
N PHE A 108 3.35 -0.37 6.25
CA PHE A 108 4.62 -1.03 5.91
C PHE A 108 4.77 -2.34 6.67
N THR A 109 5.18 -3.40 5.97
CA THR A 109 5.58 -4.66 6.62
C THR A 109 7.07 -4.70 6.92
N ALA A 110 7.88 -3.92 6.19
CA ALA A 110 9.32 -3.80 6.42
C ALA A 110 9.85 -2.46 5.92
N THR A 111 11.03 -2.06 6.42
CA THR A 111 11.77 -0.89 5.94
C THR A 111 13.21 -1.27 5.60
N VAL A 112 13.73 -0.74 4.49
CA VAL A 112 15.13 -0.90 4.05
C VAL A 112 15.77 0.48 3.95
N SER A 113 16.92 0.67 4.58
CA SER A 113 17.71 1.89 4.41
C SER A 113 18.40 1.87 3.04
N LEU A 114 18.27 2.96 2.30
CA LEU A 114 18.96 3.19 1.04
C LEU A 114 20.29 3.92 1.30
N SER A 115 21.23 3.21 1.94
CA SER A 115 22.55 3.73 2.27
C SER A 115 23.61 3.33 1.24
N GLY A 116 24.32 4.31 0.70
CA GLY A 116 25.53 4.10 -0.10
C GLY A 116 25.32 3.59 -1.54
N SER A 117 26.44 3.32 -2.23
CA SER A 117 26.52 2.96 -3.66
C SER A 117 26.58 1.44 -3.91
N SER A 118 26.19 0.61 -2.94
CA SER A 118 26.26 -0.85 -3.04
C SER A 118 24.88 -1.47 -3.31
N ASN A 119 24.85 -2.73 -3.75
CA ASN A 119 23.61 -3.51 -3.95
C ASN A 119 23.01 -4.06 -2.64
N THR A 120 23.50 -3.64 -1.47
CA THR A 120 23.05 -4.15 -0.17
C THR A 120 21.53 -3.98 0.05
N TRP A 121 20.97 -2.84 -0.36
CA TRP A 121 19.53 -2.58 -0.33
C TRP A 121 18.73 -3.61 -1.14
N TYR A 122 19.29 -4.10 -2.25
CA TYR A 122 18.60 -5.02 -3.15
C TYR A 122 18.59 -6.44 -2.59
N GLU A 123 19.72 -6.89 -2.02
CA GLU A 123 19.78 -8.15 -1.28
C GLU A 123 18.82 -8.13 -0.08
N ALA A 124 18.81 -7.03 0.69
CA ALA A 124 17.87 -6.86 1.81
C ALA A 124 16.40 -6.96 1.37
N ILE A 125 16.03 -6.38 0.22
CA ILE A 125 14.66 -6.51 -0.32
C ILE A 125 14.33 -7.98 -0.63
N LYS A 126 15.23 -8.73 -1.28
CA LYS A 126 15.01 -10.15 -1.60
C LYS A 126 14.84 -10.97 -0.32
N ASP A 127 15.68 -10.73 0.68
CA ASP A 127 15.61 -11.42 1.97
C ASP A 127 14.32 -11.11 2.71
N ILE A 128 13.90 -9.84 2.73
CA ILE A 128 12.63 -9.43 3.33
C ILE A 128 11.46 -10.14 2.65
N ILE A 129 11.40 -10.15 1.32
CA ILE A 129 10.31 -10.81 0.60
C ILE A 129 10.27 -12.30 0.94
N ARG A 130 11.42 -12.97 0.93
CA ARG A 130 11.53 -14.40 1.26
C ARG A 130 11.08 -14.69 2.70
N THR A 131 11.55 -13.90 3.65
CA THR A 131 11.21 -14.07 5.07
C THR A 131 9.74 -13.79 5.31
N GLN A 132 9.20 -12.71 4.78
CA GLN A 132 7.79 -12.34 4.95
C GLN A 132 6.86 -13.40 4.32
N GLN A 133 7.22 -13.97 3.17
CA GLN A 133 6.46 -15.06 2.54
C GLN A 133 6.40 -16.33 3.41
N SER A 134 7.39 -16.56 4.27
CA SER A 134 7.43 -17.73 5.17
C SER A 134 6.75 -17.52 6.52
N GLN A 135 6.29 -16.29 6.81
CA GLN A 135 5.65 -15.97 8.08
C GLN A 135 4.15 -16.26 8.04
N PRO A 136 3.55 -16.71 9.16
CA PRO A 136 2.11 -16.79 9.27
C PRO A 136 1.49 -15.39 9.19
N ILE A 137 0.37 -15.27 8.48
CA ILE A 137 -0.41 -14.03 8.38
C ILE A 137 -1.60 -14.08 9.34
N TRP A 138 -1.91 -12.93 9.94
CA TRP A 138 -3.13 -12.76 10.72
C TRP A 138 -4.31 -12.59 9.77
N THR A 139 -5.21 -13.57 9.75
CA THR A 139 -6.47 -13.48 9.03
C THR A 139 -7.61 -13.21 10.00
N ALA A 140 -8.67 -12.55 9.52
CA ALA A 140 -9.90 -12.51 10.29
C ALA A 140 -10.38 -13.95 10.50
N ALA A 141 -10.77 -14.30 11.73
CA ALA A 141 -11.37 -15.60 11.97
C ALA A 141 -12.59 -15.74 11.06
N GLU A 142 -12.61 -16.79 10.23
CA GLU A 142 -13.85 -17.21 9.59
C GLU A 142 -14.82 -17.51 10.73
N GLN A 143 -15.96 -16.80 10.78
CA GLN A 143 -17.06 -17.23 11.63
C GLN A 143 -17.49 -18.59 11.09
N ALA A 144 -16.90 -19.66 11.63
CA ALA A 144 -17.38 -21.00 11.40
C ALA A 144 -18.86 -21.01 11.73
N ASP A 145 -19.68 -21.44 10.78
CA ASP A 145 -21.15 -21.56 10.84
C ASP A 145 -21.64 -21.73 12.29
N VAL A 146 -21.98 -20.62 12.94
CA VAL A 146 -22.70 -20.66 14.20
C VAL A 146 -24.11 -21.05 13.81
N ALA A 147 -24.54 -22.23 14.26
CA ALA A 147 -25.91 -22.70 14.10
C ALA A 147 -26.91 -21.57 14.41
N PRO A 148 -27.98 -21.41 13.61
CA PRO A 148 -28.74 -20.16 13.56
C PRO A 148 -29.77 -20.03 14.69
N GLU A 149 -29.40 -20.22 15.96
CA GLU A 149 -30.39 -20.16 17.06
C GLU A 149 -30.12 -19.18 18.21
N GLU A 150 -28.98 -18.49 18.32
CA GLU A 150 -28.75 -17.62 19.52
C GLU A 150 -28.11 -16.24 19.26
N SER A 151 -28.35 -15.59 18.11
CA SER A 151 -27.84 -14.20 17.92
C SER A 151 -28.81 -13.24 17.22
N LEU A 152 -30.12 -13.49 17.29
CA LEU A 152 -31.13 -12.62 16.65
C LEU A 152 -31.50 -11.35 17.46
N ASP A 153 -30.94 -11.12 18.65
CA ASP A 153 -31.42 -10.02 19.51
C ASP A 153 -30.56 -8.74 19.51
N LEU A 154 -29.45 -8.65 18.75
CA LEU A 154 -28.57 -7.46 18.79
C LEU A 154 -28.58 -6.57 17.55
N LEU A 155 -29.38 -6.86 16.51
CA LEU A 155 -29.32 -6.13 15.23
C LEU A 155 -30.58 -5.32 14.88
N ASN A 156 -31.51 -5.14 15.81
CA ASN A 156 -32.66 -4.26 15.56
C ASN A 156 -32.31 -2.77 15.81
N ALA A 157 -31.49 -2.20 14.94
CA ALA A 157 -31.43 -0.75 14.72
C ALA A 157 -31.53 -0.50 13.20
N PRO A 158 -32.62 0.13 12.72
CA PRO A 158 -32.79 0.36 11.30
C PRO A 158 -32.02 1.62 10.91
N SER A 159 -30.93 1.47 10.16
CA SER A 159 -30.42 2.57 9.34
C SER A 159 -30.35 2.13 7.89
N ALA A 160 -31.16 2.81 7.10
CA ALA A 160 -31.49 2.50 5.72
C ALA A 160 -30.30 2.66 4.76
N ALA A 161 -30.30 1.76 3.76
CA ALA A 161 -29.78 1.91 2.41
C ALA A 161 -28.26 2.09 2.24
N ALA A 162 -27.52 1.07 1.82
CA ALA A 162 -27.53 0.50 0.47
C ALA A 162 -27.26 1.54 -0.63
N SER A 163 -25.99 1.81 -0.90
CA SER A 163 -25.54 2.24 -2.23
C SER A 163 -24.04 2.01 -2.36
N GLY A 164 -23.63 1.13 -3.28
CA GLY A 164 -22.23 0.74 -3.55
C GLY A 164 -21.40 1.82 -4.23
N TYR A 165 -21.45 3.05 -3.74
CA TYR A 165 -20.66 4.18 -4.20
C TYR A 165 -19.75 4.66 -3.07
N LEU A 166 -18.46 4.80 -3.35
CA LEU A 166 -17.50 5.41 -2.42
C LEU A 166 -17.68 6.94 -2.48
N THR A 167 -18.37 7.50 -1.48
CA THR A 167 -18.66 8.94 -1.36
C THR A 167 -17.42 9.74 -0.96
N CYS A 168 -17.27 10.92 -1.58
CA CYS A 168 -16.28 11.95 -1.27
C CYS A 168 -17.00 13.12 -0.57
N ASP A 169 -17.24 13.08 0.74
CA ASP A 169 -17.75 14.25 1.45
C ASP A 169 -16.72 14.75 2.46
N SER A 170 -16.38 16.02 2.35
CA SER A 170 -15.27 16.68 3.09
C SER A 170 -15.77 17.55 4.24
N HIS A 171 -17.06 17.41 4.62
CA HIS A 171 -17.73 18.31 5.57
C HIS A 171 -18.05 17.70 6.94
N ALA A 172 -17.64 16.47 7.25
CA ALA A 172 -17.94 15.84 8.55
C ALA A 172 -17.06 16.33 9.73
N ASN A 173 -16.32 17.44 9.58
CA ASN A 173 -15.39 17.92 10.61
C ASN A 173 -15.60 19.39 11.02
N SER A 174 -16.72 20.02 10.67
CA SER A 174 -17.05 21.38 11.11
C SER A 174 -18.27 21.40 12.01
N ASP A 175 -18.10 21.03 13.27
CA ASP A 175 -18.94 21.47 14.39
C ASP A 175 -18.04 21.65 15.62
N TYR A 176 -17.47 22.85 15.74
CA TYR A 176 -17.09 23.43 17.02
C TYR A 176 -17.76 24.81 17.06
N ASP A 177 -19.02 24.82 17.49
CA ASP A 177 -19.59 25.96 18.21
C ASP A 177 -18.91 25.94 19.58
N ASP A 178 -18.09 26.94 19.87
CA ASP A 178 -17.62 27.21 21.23
C ASP A 178 -18.07 28.64 21.58
N THR A 179 -19.24 28.69 22.20
CA THR A 179 -19.76 29.83 22.92
C THR A 179 -19.04 29.91 24.26
N ASP A 180 -18.21 30.93 24.46
CA ASP A 180 -17.84 31.37 25.80
C ASP A 180 -18.15 32.86 25.96
N GLY A 181 -19.32 33.10 26.55
CA GLY A 181 -19.60 34.31 27.29
C GLY A 181 -19.29 34.05 28.76
N GLU A 182 -18.31 34.76 29.30
CA GLU A 182 -18.22 35.00 30.75
C GLU A 182 -18.33 36.49 31.03
N ALA A 183 -19.32 36.82 31.86
CA ALA A 183 -19.50 38.08 32.53
C ALA A 183 -18.72 38.05 33.85
N GLY A 184 -18.07 39.17 34.18
CA GLY A 184 -17.37 39.43 35.43
C GLY A 184 -16.56 40.72 35.35
#